data_AF-A0AAW1UD98-F1
#
_entry.id   AF-A0AAW1UD98-F1
#
_cell.length_a   1.000
_cell.length_b   1.000
_cell.length_c   1.000
_cell.angle_alpha   90.00
_cell.angle_beta   90.00
_cell.angle_gamma   90.00
#
_symmetry.space_group_name_H-M   'P 1'
#
loop_
_entity.id
_entity.type
_entity.pdbx_description
1 polymer ?
#
loop_
_entity_poly.entity_id
_entity_poly.type
_entity_poly.pdbx_seq_one_letter_code
_entity_poly.pdbx_strand_id
1 'polypeptide(L)'
;MESSSLNKAHQQQRKAEALLQQNKFEDCIECHKNAIVFLMESMTLTDNHKSLESLKLQKLYHAKQIDVIKMKQKHYDKFMKTKLNFNRNNSNSSIDLDNEFQEDALKTAIFNNIVVQDSLIDRLEKRRFANDYDSFSTSDTDEKSAMYDKLDGFTNTLGNKHPKDDSTTIEELKILSSQLQDLVQILVTQLEERNREVEQLKSRIKQLESNQSKGI
;
A
#
# COMPACT_ATOMS: atom_id res chain seq x y z
N MET A 1 -26.09 -6.27 -23.50
CA MET A 1 -24.61 -6.22 -23.35
C MET A 1 -24.15 -6.06 -21.89
N GLU A 2 -25.04 -6.10 -20.89
CA GLU A 2 -24.69 -5.85 -19.47
C GLU A 2 -24.17 -7.06 -18.68
N SER A 3 -24.05 -8.24 -19.30
CA SER A 3 -23.80 -9.51 -18.60
C SER A 3 -22.54 -10.27 -19.07
N SER A 4 -21.60 -9.61 -19.75
CA SER A 4 -20.34 -10.27 -20.14
C SER A 4 -19.53 -10.63 -18.89
N SER A 5 -18.96 -11.84 -18.85
CA SER A 5 -18.14 -12.32 -17.74
C SER A 5 -16.98 -11.38 -17.44
N LEU A 6 -16.40 -10.74 -18.46
CA LEU A 6 -15.35 -9.75 -18.26
C LEU A 6 -15.84 -8.51 -17.49
N ASN A 7 -17.06 -8.04 -17.77
CA ASN A 7 -17.65 -6.92 -17.03
C ASN A 7 -17.89 -7.29 -15.56
N LYS A 8 -18.34 -8.52 -15.28
CA LYS A 8 -18.48 -9.02 -13.91
C LYS A 8 -17.14 -9.06 -13.18
N ALA A 9 -16.04 -9.42 -13.84
CA ALA A 9 -14.70 -9.38 -13.25
C ALA A 9 -14.31 -7.94 -12.82
N HIS A 10 -14.50 -6.96 -13.69
CA HIS A 10 -14.21 -5.56 -13.36
C HIS A 10 -15.14 -5.00 -12.27
N GLN A 11 -16.40 -5.43 -12.23
CA GLN A 11 -17.31 -5.07 -11.13
C GLN A 11 -16.80 -5.62 -9.78
N GLN A 12 -16.32 -6.86 -9.75
CA GLN A 12 -15.72 -7.44 -8.56
C GLN A 12 -14.45 -6.69 -8.14
N GLN A 13 -13.62 -6.24 -9.09
CA GLN A 13 -12.45 -5.42 -8.79
C GLN A 13 -12.84 -4.10 -8.10
N ARG A 14 -13.81 -3.35 -8.65
CA ARG A 14 -14.29 -2.11 -8.01
C ARG A 14 -14.84 -2.34 -6.61
N LYS A 15 -15.57 -3.45 -6.43
CA LYS A 15 -16.10 -3.86 -5.12
C LYS A 15 -14.96 -4.18 -4.13
N ALA A 16 -13.93 -4.89 -4.59
CA ALA A 16 -12.75 -5.22 -3.77
C ALA A 16 -12.04 -3.96 -3.27
N GLU A 17 -11.87 -2.95 -4.14
CA GLU A 17 -11.25 -1.66 -3.76
C GLU A 17 -12.03 -0.94 -2.66
N ALA A 18 -13.36 -0.91 -2.76
CA ALA A 18 -14.23 -0.32 -1.73
C ALA A 18 -14.17 -1.09 -0.39
N LEU A 19 -14.09 -2.42 -0.43
CA LEU A 19 -13.97 -3.26 0.76
C LEU A 19 -12.59 -3.11 1.42
N LEU A 20 -11.54 -2.94 0.63
CA LEU A 20 -10.19 -2.71 1.14
C LEU A 20 -10.10 -1.39 1.91
N GLN A 21 -10.75 -0.33 1.43
CA GLN A 21 -10.85 0.96 2.15
C GLN A 21 -11.57 0.82 3.51
N GLN A 22 -12.47 -0.15 3.63
CA GLN A 22 -13.20 -0.46 4.87
C GLN A 22 -12.44 -1.46 5.77
N ASN A 23 -11.22 -1.87 5.42
CA ASN A 23 -10.44 -2.93 6.10
C ASN A 23 -11.15 -4.30 6.16
N LYS A 24 -12.09 -4.57 5.25
CA LYS A 24 -12.77 -5.88 5.14
C LYS A 24 -11.96 -6.80 4.24
N PHE A 25 -10.86 -7.32 4.79
CA PHE A 25 -9.87 -8.08 4.02
C PHE A 25 -10.41 -9.39 3.44
N GLU A 26 -11.24 -10.13 4.20
CA GLU A 26 -11.77 -11.42 3.73
C GLU A 26 -12.72 -11.25 2.55
N ASP A 27 -13.68 -10.32 2.66
CA ASP A 27 -14.62 -9.99 1.58
C ASP A 27 -13.87 -9.48 0.32
N CYS A 28 -12.78 -8.73 0.53
CA CYS A 28 -11.93 -8.23 -0.55
C CYS A 28 -11.22 -9.38 -1.30
N ILE A 29 -10.68 -10.35 -0.56
CA ILE A 29 -10.08 -11.56 -1.12
C ILE A 29 -11.11 -12.35 -1.93
N GLU A 30 -12.33 -12.49 -1.42
CA GLU A 30 -13.41 -13.18 -2.12
C GLU A 30 -13.77 -12.49 -3.45
N CYS A 31 -13.85 -11.16 -3.47
CA CYS A 31 -14.05 -10.41 -4.71
C CYS A 31 -12.96 -10.69 -5.74
N HIS A 32 -11.68 -10.73 -5.37
CA HIS A 32 -10.60 -11.08 -6.30
C HIS A 32 -10.65 -12.54 -6.78
N LYS A 33 -11.04 -13.49 -5.92
CA LYS A 33 -11.28 -14.88 -6.33
C LYS A 33 -12.41 -14.97 -7.34
N ASN A 34 -13.52 -14.25 -7.12
CA ASN A 34 -14.64 -14.20 -8.04
C ASN A 34 -14.25 -13.55 -9.38
N ALA A 35 -13.43 -12.50 -9.35
CA ALA A 35 -12.88 -11.89 -10.56
C ALA A 35 -12.05 -12.88 -11.39
N ILE A 36 -11.22 -13.72 -10.75
CA ILE A 36 -10.46 -14.78 -11.41
C ILE A 36 -11.38 -15.78 -12.12
N VAL A 37 -12.47 -16.21 -11.47
CA VAL A 37 -13.44 -17.14 -12.06
C VAL A 37 -14.07 -16.55 -13.32
N PHE A 38 -14.53 -15.29 -13.25
CA PHE A 38 -15.12 -14.61 -14.40
C PHE A 38 -14.13 -14.34 -15.54
N LEU A 39 -12.85 -14.08 -15.22
CA LEU A 39 -11.79 -13.97 -16.23
C LEU A 39 -11.53 -15.32 -16.90
N MET A 40 -11.53 -16.43 -16.15
CA MET A 40 -11.40 -17.78 -16.72
C MET A 40 -12.56 -18.11 -17.66
N GLU A 41 -13.79 -17.76 -17.29
CA GLU A 41 -14.95 -17.91 -18.17
C GLU A 41 -14.78 -17.07 -19.45
N SER A 42 -14.33 -15.82 -19.32
CA SER A 42 -14.05 -14.92 -20.47
C SER A 42 -12.97 -15.47 -21.40
N MET A 43 -11.98 -16.18 -20.87
CA MET A 43 -10.93 -16.83 -21.67
C MET A 43 -11.48 -17.95 -22.55
N THR A 44 -12.57 -18.62 -22.15
CA THR A 44 -13.21 -19.67 -22.97
C THR A 44 -14.05 -19.12 -24.12
N LEU A 45 -14.41 -17.83 -24.06
CA LEU A 45 -15.28 -17.17 -25.03
C LEU A 45 -14.50 -16.45 -26.15
N THR A 46 -13.17 -16.40 -26.07
CA THR A 46 -12.34 -15.66 -27.03
C THR A 46 -11.23 -16.54 -27.60
N ASP A 47 -11.16 -16.59 -28.93
CA ASP A 47 -10.09 -17.29 -29.67
C ASP A 47 -8.95 -16.35 -30.08
N ASN A 48 -9.10 -15.04 -29.83
CA ASN A 48 -8.07 -14.05 -30.16
C ASN A 48 -6.90 -14.20 -29.19
N HIS A 49 -5.73 -14.56 -29.72
CA HIS A 49 -4.50 -14.73 -28.96
C HIS A 49 -4.17 -13.52 -28.07
N LYS A 50 -4.28 -12.29 -28.60
CA LYS A 50 -3.96 -11.07 -27.84
C LYS A 50 -4.93 -10.87 -26.68
N SER A 51 -6.22 -11.14 -26.91
CA SER A 51 -7.25 -11.07 -25.86
C SER A 51 -7.00 -12.14 -24.78
N LEU A 52 -6.66 -13.36 -25.18
CA LEU A 52 -6.33 -14.44 -24.26
C LEU A 52 -5.11 -14.11 -23.38
N GLU A 53 -4.07 -13.52 -23.96
CA GLU A 53 -2.87 -13.08 -23.23
C GLU A 53 -3.20 -11.98 -22.21
N SER A 54 -3.99 -10.97 -22.62
CA SER A 54 -4.46 -9.92 -21.71
C SER A 54 -5.26 -10.49 -20.53
N LEU A 55 -6.18 -11.42 -20.79
CA LEU A 55 -6.97 -12.07 -19.74
C LEU A 55 -6.11 -12.91 -18.79
N LYS A 56 -5.08 -13.61 -19.30
CA LYS A 56 -4.10 -14.31 -18.46
C LYS A 56 -3.37 -13.36 -17.53
N LEU A 57 -2.93 -12.20 -18.04
CA LEU A 57 -2.24 -11.19 -17.24
C LEU A 57 -3.16 -10.61 -16.14
N GLN A 58 -4.42 -10.31 -16.47
CA GLN A 58 -5.41 -9.85 -15.50
C GLN A 58 -5.68 -10.90 -14.42
N LYS A 59 -5.72 -12.19 -14.78
CA LYS A 59 -5.86 -13.27 -13.80
C LYS A 59 -4.68 -13.32 -12.83
N LEU A 60 -3.46 -13.22 -13.35
CA LEU A 60 -2.23 -13.17 -12.54
C LEU A 60 -2.21 -11.95 -11.61
N TYR A 61 -2.67 -10.80 -12.11
CA TYR A 61 -2.83 -9.60 -11.29
C TYR A 61 -3.73 -9.86 -10.08
N HIS A 62 -4.92 -10.44 -10.26
CA HIS A 62 -5.81 -10.73 -9.14
C HIS A 62 -5.25 -11.78 -8.17
N ALA A 63 -4.50 -12.77 -8.65
CA ALA A 63 -3.80 -13.70 -7.78
C ALA A 63 -2.77 -12.97 -6.90
N LYS A 64 -1.95 -12.09 -7.48
CA LYS A 64 -0.99 -11.27 -6.73
C LYS A 64 -1.67 -10.31 -5.75
N GLN A 65 -2.82 -9.73 -6.12
CA GLN A 65 -3.59 -8.85 -5.22
C GLN A 65 -4.07 -9.61 -3.98
N ILE A 66 -4.51 -10.86 -4.11
CA ILE A 66 -4.90 -11.69 -2.96
C ILE A 66 -3.72 -11.83 -1.97
N ASP A 67 -2.51 -12.07 -2.47
CA ASP A 67 -1.33 -12.21 -1.60
C ASP A 67 -1.00 -10.90 -0.88
N VAL A 68 -1.07 -9.76 -1.58
CA VAL A 68 -0.89 -8.43 -0.98
C VAL A 68 -1.93 -8.17 0.10
N ILE A 69 -3.20 -8.50 -0.16
CA ILE A 69 -4.29 -8.28 0.80
C ILE A 69 -4.11 -9.16 2.04
N LYS A 70 -3.70 -10.42 1.89
CA LYS A 70 -3.37 -11.31 3.02
C LYS A 70 -2.23 -10.78 3.87
N MET A 71 -1.19 -10.21 3.24
CA MET A 71 -0.11 -9.55 3.98
C MET A 71 -0.65 -8.36 4.77
N LYS A 72 -1.42 -7.48 4.13
CA LYS A 72 -2.07 -6.33 4.80
C LYS A 72 -2.95 -6.75 5.98
N GLN A 73 -3.76 -7.81 5.81
CA GLN A 73 -4.58 -8.38 6.86
C GLN A 73 -3.75 -8.82 8.06
N LYS A 74 -2.69 -9.61 7.81
CA LYS A 74 -1.79 -10.09 8.88
C LYS A 74 -1.14 -8.93 9.65
N HIS A 75 -0.73 -7.88 8.94
CA HIS A 75 -0.17 -6.68 9.55
C HIS A 75 -1.21 -5.93 10.39
N TYR A 76 -2.44 -5.77 9.87
CA TYR A 76 -3.55 -5.12 10.57
C TYR A 76 -3.94 -5.88 11.84
N ASP A 77 -4.03 -7.20 11.78
CA ASP A 77 -4.35 -8.04 12.95
C ASP A 77 -3.29 -7.92 14.04
N LYS A 78 -2.01 -7.89 13.65
CA LYS A 78 -0.90 -7.69 14.59
C LYS A 78 -1.00 -6.30 15.24
N PHE A 79 -1.24 -5.26 14.45
CA PHE A 79 -1.44 -3.90 14.94
C PHE A 79 -2.62 -3.79 15.92
N MET A 80 -3.76 -4.38 15.58
CA MET A 80 -4.94 -4.36 16.44
C MET A 80 -4.72 -5.10 17.75
N LYS A 81 -4.02 -6.25 17.74
CA LYS A 81 -3.64 -6.97 18.96
C LYS A 81 -2.74 -6.13 19.87
N THR A 82 -1.72 -5.47 19.31
CA THR A 82 -0.84 -4.58 20.08
C THR A 82 -1.63 -3.40 20.68
N LYS A 83 -2.49 -2.74 19.89
CA LYS A 83 -3.31 -1.63 20.35
C LYS A 83 -4.27 -2.03 21.49
N LEU A 84 -4.87 -3.21 21.42
CA LEU A 84 -5.73 -3.74 22.47
C LEU A 84 -4.94 -4.05 23.76
N ASN A 85 -3.74 -4.63 23.64
CA ASN A 85 -2.88 -4.92 24.79
C ASN A 85 -2.40 -3.63 25.47
N PHE A 86 -2.04 -2.60 24.71
CA PHE A 86 -1.69 -1.27 25.23
C PHE A 86 -2.83 -0.66 26.05
N ASN A 87 -4.06 -0.71 25.53
CA ASN A 87 -5.23 -0.15 26.22
C ASN A 87 -5.56 -0.89 27.53
N ARG A 88 -5.22 -2.18 27.59
CA ARG A 88 -5.41 -3.04 28.76
C ARG A 88 -4.34 -2.84 29.84
N ASN A 89 -3.11 -2.50 29.45
CA ASN A 89 -2.00 -2.21 30.37
C ASN A 89 -2.06 -0.77 30.94
N ASN A 90 -2.65 0.18 30.20
CA ASN A 90 -2.88 1.54 30.69
C ASN A 90 -3.87 1.63 31.88
N SER A 91 -4.59 0.55 32.17
CA SER A 91 -5.47 0.47 33.35
C SER A 91 -4.75 0.00 34.63
N ASN A 92 -3.47 -0.40 34.57
CA ASN A 92 -2.83 -1.07 35.72
C ASN A 92 -1.34 -0.79 36.00
N SER A 93 -0.64 0.16 35.36
CA SER A 93 0.76 0.42 35.75
C SER A 93 1.25 1.83 35.42
N SER A 94 1.59 2.58 36.47
CA SER A 94 2.01 3.99 36.43
C SER A 94 3.53 4.20 36.52
N ILE A 95 4.40 3.26 36.13
CA ILE A 95 5.83 3.31 36.54
C ILE A 95 6.92 3.22 35.43
N ASP A 96 6.69 2.77 34.19
CA ASP A 96 7.81 2.58 33.22
C ASP A 96 7.59 3.27 31.85
N LEU A 97 7.35 4.59 31.83
CA LEU A 97 6.79 5.28 30.66
C LEU A 97 7.79 5.80 29.60
N ASP A 98 9.10 5.86 29.85
CA ASP A 98 10.00 6.61 28.94
C ASP A 98 10.65 5.76 27.82
N ASN A 99 10.91 4.47 28.04
CA ASN A 99 11.55 3.61 27.02
C ASN A 99 10.53 2.99 26.04
N GLU A 100 9.34 2.60 26.53
CA GLU A 100 8.32 1.94 25.71
C GLU A 100 7.58 2.93 24.80
N PHE A 101 7.39 4.19 25.25
CA PHE A 101 6.82 5.26 24.44
C PHE A 101 7.68 5.60 23.21
N GLN A 102 9.00 5.63 23.35
CA GLN A 102 9.91 5.92 22.26
C GLN A 102 9.94 4.77 21.23
N GLU A 103 9.87 3.52 21.70
CA GLU A 103 9.83 2.34 20.84
C GLU A 103 8.49 2.22 20.09
N ASP A 104 7.39 2.53 20.75
CA ASP A 104 6.05 2.49 20.15
C ASP A 104 5.78 3.67 19.22
N ALA A 105 6.30 4.86 19.53
CA ALA A 105 6.30 6.00 18.62
C ALA A 105 7.12 5.68 17.36
N LEU A 106 8.28 5.06 17.51
CA LEU A 106 9.13 4.64 16.39
C LEU A 106 8.45 3.55 15.54
N LYS A 107 7.89 2.52 16.15
CA LYS A 107 7.12 1.47 15.44
C LYS A 107 5.96 2.08 14.66
N THR A 108 5.26 3.05 15.25
CA THR A 108 4.15 3.77 14.59
C THR A 108 4.64 4.62 13.43
N ALA A 109 5.77 5.31 13.57
CA ALA A 109 6.38 6.10 12.50
C ALA A 109 6.86 5.21 11.33
N ILE A 110 7.53 4.10 11.63
CA ILE A 110 7.95 3.08 10.63
C ILE A 110 6.72 2.55 9.89
N PHE A 111 5.67 2.20 10.62
CA PHE A 111 4.45 1.65 10.03
C PHE A 111 3.76 2.64 9.10
N ASN A 112 3.62 3.90 9.53
CA ASN A 112 3.05 4.95 8.69
C ASN A 112 3.89 5.17 7.42
N ASN A 113 5.21 5.13 7.54
CA ASN A 113 6.11 5.28 6.40
C ASN A 113 5.93 4.13 5.39
N ILE A 114 5.86 2.88 5.85
CA ILE A 114 5.62 1.71 4.99
C ILE A 114 4.27 1.78 4.28
N VAL A 115 3.20 2.13 5.00
CA VAL A 115 1.84 2.24 4.42
C VAL A 115 1.77 3.33 3.36
N VAL A 116 2.46 4.46 3.58
CA VAL A 116 2.55 5.56 2.61
C VAL A 116 3.40 5.14 1.40
N GLN A 117 4.53 4.44 1.61
CA GLN A 117 5.37 3.89 0.55
C GLN A 117 4.60 2.94 -0.37
N ASP A 118 3.85 1.98 0.20
CA ASP A 118 3.06 1.03 -0.58
C ASP A 118 1.97 1.72 -1.42
N SER A 119 1.35 2.76 -0.88
CA SER A 119 0.33 3.54 -1.59
C SER A 119 0.90 4.36 -2.74
N LEU A 120 2.16 4.79 -2.62
CA LEU A 120 2.91 5.50 -3.67
C LEU A 120 3.41 4.54 -4.75
N ILE A 121 3.90 3.36 -4.37
CA ILE A 121 4.31 2.31 -5.30
C ILE A 121 3.10 1.89 -6.16
N ASP A 122 1.93 1.69 -5.56
CA ASP A 122 0.70 1.37 -6.29
C ASP A 122 0.30 2.49 -7.29
N ARG A 123 0.56 3.76 -6.96
CA ARG A 123 0.34 4.90 -7.88
C ARG A 123 1.36 4.95 -9.01
N LEU A 124 2.64 4.70 -8.72
CA LEU A 124 3.71 4.68 -9.72
C LEU A 124 3.58 3.49 -10.66
N GLU A 125 3.18 2.32 -10.14
CA GLU A 125 2.81 1.16 -10.97
C GLU A 125 1.60 1.49 -11.85
N LYS A 126 0.52 2.05 -11.30
CA LYS A 126 -0.65 2.48 -12.10
C LYS A 126 -0.31 3.50 -13.18
N ARG A 127 0.62 4.44 -12.92
CA ARG A 127 1.12 5.42 -13.92
C ARG A 127 1.97 4.74 -15.00
N ARG A 128 2.81 3.76 -14.64
CA ARG A 128 3.61 2.97 -15.60
C ARG A 128 2.72 2.20 -16.58
N PHE A 129 1.60 1.64 -16.12
CA PHE A 129 0.64 0.94 -16.99
C PHE A 129 -0.27 1.87 -17.81
N ALA A 130 -0.41 3.15 -17.43
CA ALA A 130 -1.17 4.13 -18.19
C ALA A 130 -0.42 4.69 -19.41
N ASN A 131 0.91 4.61 -19.41
CA ASN A 131 1.76 5.15 -20.47
C ASN A 131 2.04 4.17 -21.62
N ASP A 132 1.59 2.91 -21.52
CA ASP A 132 1.85 1.87 -22.54
C ASP A 132 0.75 1.74 -23.61
N TYR A 133 -0.36 2.50 -23.54
CA TYR A 133 -1.47 2.41 -24.51
C TYR A 133 -1.69 3.66 -25.39
N ASP A 134 -0.92 4.74 -25.23
CA ASP A 134 -1.12 5.99 -25.99
C ASP A 134 -0.03 6.25 -27.04
N SER A 135 0.37 5.21 -27.78
CA SER A 135 1.33 5.33 -28.89
C SER A 135 0.83 4.66 -30.17
N PHE A 136 -0.47 4.77 -30.47
CA PHE A 136 -0.98 4.49 -31.81
C PHE A 136 -2.31 5.21 -32.08
N SER A 137 -2.26 6.41 -32.66
CA SER A 137 -2.67 6.59 -34.06
C SER A 137 -2.64 8.07 -34.44
N THR A 138 -1.70 8.38 -35.31
CA THR A 138 -1.74 9.49 -36.26
C THR A 138 -3.00 9.44 -37.11
N SER A 139 -3.66 10.57 -37.33
CA SER A 139 -4.07 10.99 -38.67
C SER A 139 -4.51 12.45 -38.64
N ASP A 140 -3.68 13.28 -39.27
CA ASP A 140 -4.07 14.57 -39.83
C ASP A 140 -5.33 14.42 -40.67
N THR A 141 -6.33 15.27 -40.42
CA THR A 141 -7.20 15.81 -41.47
C THR A 141 -7.66 17.20 -41.04
N ASP A 142 -7.04 18.22 -41.64
CA ASP A 142 -7.66 19.52 -41.85
C ASP A 142 -8.93 19.33 -42.69
N GLU A 143 -10.09 19.76 -42.18
CA GLU A 143 -11.10 20.39 -43.05
C GLU A 143 -12.12 21.21 -42.24
N LYS A 144 -12.27 22.47 -42.67
CA LYS A 144 -13.32 23.41 -42.27
C LYS A 144 -14.72 22.83 -42.55
N SER A 145 -15.62 22.89 -41.57
CA SER A 145 -16.95 23.47 -41.79
C SER A 145 -17.65 23.82 -40.49
N ALA A 146 -18.25 25.00 -40.50
CA ALA A 146 -18.92 25.65 -39.40
C ALA A 146 -20.37 25.15 -39.21
N MET A 147 -20.89 25.47 -38.01
CA MET A 147 -22.27 25.90 -37.75
C MET A 147 -23.37 24.84 -37.88
N TYR A 148 -23.88 24.30 -36.76
CA TYR A 148 -25.28 24.40 -36.31
C TYR A 148 -25.34 24.23 -34.78
N ASP A 149 -25.95 25.20 -34.09
CA ASP A 149 -26.20 25.27 -32.65
C ASP A 149 -27.61 24.71 -32.32
N LYS A 150 -27.75 24.15 -31.10
CA LYS A 150 -28.97 23.69 -30.37
C LYS A 150 -29.73 22.46 -30.93
N LEU A 151 -29.95 21.38 -30.18
CA LEU A 151 -30.66 21.30 -28.90
C LEU A 151 -30.60 19.87 -28.30
N ASP A 152 -30.53 19.83 -26.97
CA ASP A 152 -30.91 18.75 -26.02
C ASP A 152 -29.96 17.58 -25.67
N GLY A 153 -29.79 17.41 -24.36
CA GLY A 153 -29.72 16.08 -23.75
C GLY A 153 -28.34 15.57 -23.32
N PHE A 154 -27.93 15.92 -22.10
CA PHE A 154 -27.25 14.99 -21.20
C PHE A 154 -25.81 14.56 -21.54
N THR A 155 -24.86 15.48 -21.39
CA THR A 155 -23.49 15.09 -21.03
C THR A 155 -23.09 15.83 -19.77
N ASN A 156 -23.14 15.11 -18.64
CA ASN A 156 -22.31 15.42 -17.49
C ASN A 156 -20.89 15.63 -18.02
N THR A 157 -20.46 16.89 -18.06
CA THR A 157 -19.10 17.27 -18.38
C THR A 157 -18.21 16.56 -17.36
N LEU A 158 -17.62 15.49 -17.89
CA LEU A 158 -16.56 14.69 -17.32
C LEU A 158 -15.67 15.63 -16.51
N GLY A 159 -15.68 15.46 -15.19
CA GLY A 159 -14.70 16.12 -14.34
C GLY A 159 -13.33 15.66 -14.82
N ASN A 160 -12.64 16.53 -15.57
CA ASN A 160 -11.23 16.40 -15.84
C ASN A 160 -10.52 16.41 -14.48
N LYS A 161 -10.36 15.23 -13.89
CA LYS A 161 -9.44 15.01 -12.78
C LYS A 161 -8.06 15.21 -13.38
N HIS A 162 -7.58 16.44 -13.31
CA HIS A 162 -6.19 16.76 -13.59
C HIS A 162 -5.35 15.76 -12.78
N PRO A 163 -4.55 14.89 -13.41
CA PRO A 163 -3.60 14.08 -12.66
C PRO A 163 -2.70 15.07 -11.92
N LYS A 164 -2.56 14.91 -10.61
CA LYS A 164 -1.83 15.84 -9.76
C LYS A 164 -0.44 16.11 -10.35
N ASP A 165 -0.14 17.39 -10.50
CA ASP A 165 1.02 17.96 -11.20
C ASP A 165 2.32 17.41 -10.62
N ASP A 166 3.32 17.13 -11.45
CA ASP A 166 4.57 16.48 -11.02
C ASP A 166 5.29 17.28 -9.92
N SER A 167 5.04 18.59 -9.85
CA SER A 167 5.41 19.46 -8.73
C SER A 167 4.96 18.93 -7.36
N THR A 168 3.70 18.48 -7.24
CA THR A 168 3.16 17.91 -5.99
C THR A 168 3.81 16.56 -5.66
N THR A 169 4.14 15.75 -6.68
CA THR A 169 4.82 14.47 -6.45
C THR A 169 6.27 14.66 -5.99
N ILE A 170 6.96 15.69 -6.50
CA ILE A 170 8.31 16.06 -6.08
C ILE A 170 8.31 16.59 -4.65
N GLU A 171 7.29 17.37 -4.27
CA GLU A 171 7.14 17.87 -2.90
C GLU A 171 6.86 16.74 -1.91
N GLU A 172 5.96 15.81 -2.25
CA GLU A 172 5.70 14.59 -1.46
C GLU A 172 6.98 13.74 -1.31
N LEU A 173 7.78 13.58 -2.37
CA LEU A 173 9.07 12.87 -2.33
C LEU A 173 10.13 13.59 -1.48
N LYS A 174 10.17 14.92 -1.49
CA LYS A 174 11.09 15.71 -0.65
C LYS A 174 10.73 15.57 0.84
N ILE A 175 9.44 15.66 1.17
CA ILE A 175 8.95 15.45 2.54
C ILE A 175 9.29 14.01 2.99
N LEU A 176 9.13 13.02 2.11
CA LEU A 176 9.49 11.63 2.40
C LEU A 176 10.99 11.44 2.63
N SER A 177 11.83 12.05 1.81
CA SER A 177 13.29 12.02 1.97
C SER A 177 13.70 12.58 3.33
N SER A 178 13.09 13.70 3.75
CA SER A 178 13.31 14.28 5.08
C SER A 178 12.87 13.31 6.19
N GLN A 179 11.68 12.72 6.08
CA GLN A 179 11.17 11.80 7.09
C GLN A 179 12.00 10.52 7.21
N LEU A 180 12.55 10.02 6.10
CA LEU A 180 13.48 8.88 6.11
C LEU A 180 14.80 9.25 6.78
N GLN A 181 15.33 10.44 6.53
CA GLN A 181 16.53 10.93 7.21
C GLN A 181 16.32 11.05 8.72
N ASP A 182 15.18 11.60 9.15
CA ASP A 182 14.83 11.71 10.57
C ASP A 182 14.69 10.33 11.24
N LEU A 183 14.05 9.38 10.56
CA LEU A 183 13.90 8.01 11.06
C LEU A 183 15.24 7.30 11.18
N VAL A 184 16.10 7.42 10.17
CA VAL A 184 17.46 6.87 10.20
C VAL A 184 18.25 7.48 11.35
N GLN A 185 18.15 8.79 11.56
CA GLN A 185 18.82 9.47 12.67
C GLN A 185 18.36 8.94 14.03
N ILE A 186 17.04 8.73 14.22
CA ILE A 186 16.51 8.15 15.46
C ILE A 186 17.03 6.73 15.68
N LEU A 187 17.01 5.89 14.64
CA LEU A 187 17.50 4.51 14.71
C LEU A 187 18.99 4.44 15.06
N VAL A 188 19.80 5.32 14.48
CA VAL A 188 21.24 5.42 14.79
C VAL A 188 21.43 5.80 16.25
N THR A 189 20.72 6.82 16.74
CA THR A 189 20.80 7.24 18.15
C THR A 189 20.41 6.10 19.11
N GLN A 190 19.34 5.36 18.82
CA GLN A 190 18.91 4.22 19.64
C GLN A 190 19.92 3.07 19.62
N LEU A 191 20.55 2.81 18.47
CA LEU A 191 21.59 1.79 18.36
C LEU A 191 22.81 2.17 19.19
N GLU A 192 23.21 3.44 19.18
CA GLU A 192 24.28 3.97 20.02
C GLU A 192 23.96 3.82 21.51
N GLU A 193 22.73 4.14 21.93
CA GLU A 193 22.28 3.97 23.33
C GLU A 193 22.30 2.50 23.77
N ARG A 194 21.76 1.60 22.96
CA ARG A 194 21.78 0.14 23.25
C ARG A 194 23.21 -0.39 23.29
N ASN A 195 24.10 0.07 22.41
CA ASN A 195 25.51 -0.29 22.46
C ASN A 195 26.18 0.18 23.76
N ARG A 196 25.88 1.41 24.23
CA ARG A 196 26.39 1.91 25.52
C ARG A 196 25.88 1.06 26.68
N GLU A 197 24.60 0.70 26.67
CA GLU A 197 24.00 -0.15 27.70
C GLU A 197 24.65 -1.54 27.73
N VAL A 198 24.89 -2.14 26.56
CA VAL A 198 25.62 -3.41 26.45
C VAL A 198 27.04 -3.29 27.02
N GLU A 199 27.77 -2.22 26.73
CA GLU A 199 29.11 -2.01 27.28
C GLU A 199 29.10 -1.79 28.81
N GLN A 200 28.09 -1.09 29.34
CA GLN A 200 27.90 -0.93 30.78
C GLN A 200 27.61 -2.28 31.46
N LEU A 201 26.72 -3.10 30.88
CA LEU A 201 26.39 -4.42 31.40
C LEU A 201 27.59 -5.36 31.34
N LYS A 202 28.35 -5.38 30.25
CA LYS A 202 29.62 -6.14 30.15
C LYS A 202 30.61 -5.72 31.23
N SER A 203 30.76 -4.41 31.46
CA SER A 203 31.65 -3.88 32.51
C SER A 203 31.19 -4.31 33.91
N ARG A 204 29.88 -4.28 34.17
CA ARG A 204 29.26 -4.73 35.44
C ARG A 204 29.50 -6.22 35.67
N ILE A 205 29.29 -7.06 34.65
CA ILE A 205 29.55 -8.51 34.70
C ILE A 205 31.03 -8.75 35.05
N LYS A 206 31.95 -8.09 34.36
CA LYS A 206 33.40 -8.22 34.62
C LYS A 206 33.79 -7.84 36.05
N GLN A 207 33.17 -6.81 36.62
CA GLN A 207 33.40 -6.42 38.03
C GLN A 207 32.88 -7.48 39.00
N LEU A 208 31.70 -8.03 38.75
CA LEU A 208 31.09 -9.06 39.58
C LEU A 208 31.89 -10.38 39.54
N GLU A 209 32.34 -10.80 38.36
CA GLU A 209 33.20 -11.98 38.18
C GLU A 209 34.56 -11.81 38.90
N SER A 210 35.16 -10.62 38.82
CA SER A 210 36.39 -10.29 39.55
C SER A 210 36.19 -10.33 41.08
N ASN A 211 35.06 -9.82 41.57
CA ASN A 211 34.74 -9.86 43.00
C ASN A 211 34.44 -11.30 43.48
N GLN A 212 33.80 -12.13 42.66
CA GLN A 212 33.60 -13.56 42.96
C GLN A 212 34.93 -14.33 43.02
N SER A 213 35.87 -14.03 42.13
CA SER A 213 37.19 -14.67 42.11
C SER A 213 38.09 -14.33 43.32
N LYS A 214 37.79 -13.24 44.04
CA LYS A 214 38.52 -12.80 45.24
C LYS A 214 37.88 -13.26 46.55
N GLY A 215 36.69 -13.87 46.49
CA GLY A 215 35.90 -14.31 47.65
C GLY A 215 36.03 -15.80 47.98
N ILE A 216 36.96 -16.51 47.33
CA ILE A 216 37.33 -17.91 47.57
C ILE A 216 38.81 -17.92 47.95
#